data_AF-A0A371KCE7-F1
#
_entry.id   AF-A0A371KCE7-F1
#
_cell.length_a   1.000
_cell.length_b   1.000
_cell.length_c   1.000
_cell.angle_alpha   90.00
_cell.angle_beta   90.00
_cell.angle_gamma   90.00
#
_symmetry.space_group_name_H-M   'P 1'
#
loop_
_entity.id
_entity.type
_entity.pdbx_description
1 polymer ?
#
loop_
_entity_poly.entity_id
_entity_poly.type
_entity_poly.pdbx_seq_one_letter_code
_entity_poly.pdbx_strand_id
1 'polypeptide(L)'
;MSDSDKYPADSGRRRFVKGVVGGAALAGVGTTGAAAVNSATSSTGSGGGPTQAYAIENTGGPAPRGMPQIPIEIDDEGYIRGVWPEVQTVTQNGVEVELAITEDYQGTGVTYSQDWFQYCGVQSYEALSPSFESDNYFRSDNGAYDWQSETYSAGDRLNVNDFDEYESWGNGIGQSGLGQPATGTWRSQDTEDTIPIQVLRSTRIEEAAQDNEWLAASTDQGVIAWLNKCTHFCCVPGYKQAASSATFGGEDGVYCQCHQSVYDPFSIVETLFTALPRPSE
;
A
#
# COMPACT_ATOMS: atom_id res chain seq x y z
N MET A 1 -8.98 -29.27 -44.97
CA MET A 1 -10.07 -29.03 -43.99
C MET A 1 -9.60 -29.67 -42.68
N SER A 2 -8.62 -29.09 -41.98
CA SER A 2 -8.69 -27.99 -41.00
C SER A 2 -9.41 -28.35 -39.69
N ASP A 3 -8.60 -28.36 -38.64
CA ASP A 3 -8.86 -28.15 -37.22
C ASP A 3 -9.87 -29.01 -36.47
N SER A 4 -9.31 -29.93 -35.68
CA SER A 4 -9.87 -30.44 -34.43
C SER A 4 -10.13 -29.27 -33.48
N ASP A 5 -11.41 -28.95 -33.32
CA ASP A 5 -11.93 -28.05 -32.31
C ASP A 5 -11.40 -28.44 -30.91
N LYS A 6 -10.77 -27.49 -30.23
CA LYS A 6 -10.08 -27.67 -28.94
C LYS A 6 -10.98 -27.37 -27.75
N TYR A 7 -12.28 -27.13 -27.96
CA TYR A 7 -13.24 -26.91 -26.88
C TYR A 7 -14.12 -28.15 -26.65
N PRO A 8 -14.30 -28.59 -25.40
CA PRO A 8 -15.27 -29.64 -25.08
C PRO A 8 -16.71 -29.17 -25.34
N ALA A 9 -17.56 -30.11 -25.76
CA ALA A 9 -18.98 -29.86 -26.04
C ALA A 9 -19.78 -29.35 -24.82
N ASP A 10 -20.80 -28.55 -25.11
CA ASP A 10 -21.57 -27.67 -24.20
C ASP A 10 -22.45 -28.37 -23.13
N SER A 11 -22.28 -29.68 -22.91
CA SER A 11 -23.09 -30.44 -21.93
C SER A 11 -22.35 -30.77 -20.63
N GLY A 12 -21.23 -30.09 -20.35
CA GLY A 12 -20.39 -30.29 -19.16
C GLY A 12 -20.58 -29.24 -18.06
N ARG A 13 -21.82 -28.85 -17.71
CA ARG A 13 -22.07 -28.01 -16.52
C ARG A 13 -21.74 -28.80 -15.24
N ARG A 14 -20.46 -28.84 -14.87
CA ARG A 14 -20.06 -29.18 -13.51
C ARG A 14 -20.52 -28.05 -12.61
N ARG A 15 -21.68 -28.25 -11.98
CA ARG A 15 -22.06 -27.50 -10.78
C ARG A 15 -20.97 -27.72 -9.75
N PHE A 16 -20.10 -26.74 -9.54
CA PHE A 16 -19.34 -26.67 -8.31
C PHE A 16 -20.35 -26.44 -7.18
N VAL A 17 -20.74 -27.52 -6.52
CA VAL A 17 -21.42 -27.45 -5.23
C VAL A 17 -20.40 -26.80 -4.28
N LYS A 18 -20.67 -25.56 -3.87
CA LYS A 18 -20.02 -24.95 -2.71
C LYS A 18 -20.35 -25.81 -1.49
N GLY A 19 -19.48 -26.76 -1.20
CA GLY A 19 -19.49 -27.51 0.05
C GLY A 19 -18.97 -26.63 1.17
N VAL A 20 -19.81 -25.70 1.67
CA VAL A 20 -19.68 -25.25 3.05
C VAL A 20 -20.32 -26.35 3.89
N VAL A 21 -19.51 -27.30 4.35
CA VAL A 21 -19.94 -28.17 5.45
C VAL A 21 -19.81 -27.33 6.71
N GLY A 22 -20.92 -26.71 7.10
CA GLY A 22 -21.09 -26.11 8.42
C GLY A 22 -20.99 -27.21 9.47
N GLY A 23 -19.83 -27.28 10.13
CA GLY A 23 -19.64 -28.09 11.34
C GLY A 23 -20.20 -27.37 12.55
N ALA A 24 -21.53 -27.34 12.69
CA ALA A 24 -22.17 -27.02 13.96
C ALA A 24 -22.33 -28.31 14.78
N ALA A 25 -21.33 -28.62 15.61
CA ALA A 25 -21.45 -29.26 16.93
C ALA A 25 -20.08 -29.72 17.46
N LEU A 26 -19.38 -28.84 18.18
CA LEU A 26 -18.55 -29.22 19.31
C LEU A 26 -18.79 -28.19 20.41
N ALA A 27 -19.93 -28.36 21.07
CA ALA A 27 -20.15 -27.75 22.37
C ALA A 27 -19.19 -28.40 23.37
N GLY A 28 -18.15 -27.65 23.73
CA GLY A 28 -17.37 -27.81 24.95
C GLY A 28 -16.29 -28.89 24.94
N VAL A 29 -15.05 -28.51 24.59
CA VAL A 29 -13.83 -28.73 25.41
C VAL A 29 -12.76 -27.69 25.01
N GLY A 30 -12.33 -26.85 25.96
CA GLY A 30 -10.97 -26.30 26.05
C GLY A 30 -10.54 -25.18 25.09
N THR A 31 -10.24 -24.02 25.66
CA THR A 31 -9.62 -22.81 25.06
C THR A 31 -8.18 -23.00 24.55
N THR A 32 -7.77 -24.21 24.16
CA THR A 32 -6.36 -24.54 23.87
C THR A 32 -6.07 -24.90 22.40
N GLY A 33 -7.08 -24.88 21.52
CA GLY A 33 -6.94 -25.40 20.14
C GLY A 33 -6.55 -24.39 19.05
N ALA A 34 -6.75 -23.08 19.26
CA ALA A 34 -6.54 -22.08 18.19
C ALA A 34 -5.06 -21.86 17.84
N ALA A 35 -4.14 -22.09 18.78
CA ALA A 35 -2.70 -21.96 18.52
C ALA A 35 -2.14 -23.08 17.61
N ALA A 36 -2.75 -24.27 17.61
CA ALA A 36 -2.23 -25.42 16.88
C ALA A 36 -2.59 -25.42 15.38
N VAL A 37 -3.65 -24.72 14.97
CA VAL A 37 -4.06 -24.67 13.56
C VAL A 37 -3.19 -23.71 12.74
N ASN A 38 -2.62 -22.67 13.38
CA ASN A 38 -1.67 -21.77 12.71
C ASN A 38 -0.34 -22.45 12.39
N SER A 39 0.17 -23.35 13.24
CA SER A 39 1.52 -23.93 13.03
C SER A 39 1.61 -24.92 11.85
N ALA A 40 0.48 -25.46 11.38
CA ALA A 40 0.47 -26.47 10.32
C ALA A 40 0.32 -25.87 8.90
N THR A 41 0.00 -24.58 8.79
CA THR A 41 -0.23 -23.90 7.49
C THR A 41 0.43 -22.53 7.36
N SER A 42 1.08 -22.01 8.41
CA SER A 42 1.86 -20.77 8.32
C SER A 42 3.09 -20.98 7.44
N SER A 43 3.21 -20.17 6.38
CA SER A 43 4.46 -19.97 5.66
C SER A 43 5.57 -19.56 6.64
N THR A 44 6.75 -20.17 6.50
CA THR A 44 7.93 -19.88 7.31
C THR A 44 8.46 -18.47 7.00
N GLY A 45 8.87 -17.74 8.03
CA GLY A 45 9.43 -16.40 7.91
C GLY A 45 9.11 -15.53 9.13
N SER A 46 9.60 -14.29 9.15
CA SER A 46 9.38 -13.33 10.24
C SER A 46 8.30 -12.32 9.87
N GLY A 47 7.45 -11.98 10.84
CA GLY A 47 6.31 -11.08 10.62
C GLY A 47 5.20 -11.73 9.80
N GLY A 48 4.33 -10.89 9.23
CA GLY A 48 3.20 -11.32 8.40
C GLY A 48 2.00 -11.83 9.21
N GLY A 49 0.98 -12.31 8.50
CA GLY A 49 -0.30 -12.73 9.07
C GLY A 49 -1.40 -11.66 8.95
N PRO A 50 -2.53 -11.84 9.64
CA PRO A 50 -3.65 -10.89 9.60
C PRO A 50 -3.19 -9.50 10.03
N THR A 51 -3.31 -8.54 9.13
CA THR A 51 -2.82 -7.16 9.26
C THR A 51 -3.96 -6.20 8.93
N GLN A 52 -4.26 -5.30 9.86
CA GLN A 52 -5.13 -4.16 9.62
C GLN A 52 -4.26 -2.95 9.30
N ALA A 53 -4.54 -2.28 8.19
CA ALA A 53 -3.80 -1.10 7.74
C ALA A 53 -4.76 -0.03 7.25
N TYR A 54 -4.38 1.24 7.41
CA TYR A 54 -5.05 2.33 6.70
C TYR A 54 -4.54 2.41 5.26
N ALA A 55 -5.46 2.62 4.33
CA ALA A 55 -5.16 2.55 2.90
C ALA A 55 -6.08 3.49 2.11
N ILE A 56 -5.60 3.94 0.95
CA ILE A 56 -6.46 4.63 -0.02
C ILE A 56 -7.54 3.65 -0.51
N GLU A 57 -8.80 4.08 -0.55
CA GLU A 57 -9.93 3.19 -0.83
C GLU A 57 -9.87 2.63 -2.26
N ASN A 58 -10.14 1.33 -2.42
CA ASN A 58 -10.46 0.80 -3.75
C ASN A 58 -11.92 1.11 -4.08
N THR A 59 -12.15 1.88 -5.14
CA THR A 59 -13.50 2.29 -5.56
C THR A 59 -13.95 1.59 -6.84
N GLY A 60 -13.08 0.80 -7.47
CA GLY A 60 -13.40 0.08 -8.70
C GLY A 60 -12.38 -0.97 -9.14
N GLY A 61 -12.86 -1.85 -10.02
CA GLY A 61 -12.08 -2.93 -10.64
C GLY A 61 -11.86 -4.15 -9.72
N PRO A 62 -10.90 -5.04 -10.07
CA PRO A 62 -10.75 -6.34 -9.42
C PRO A 62 -9.82 -6.38 -8.21
N ALA A 63 -9.15 -5.27 -7.85
CA ALA A 63 -8.27 -5.24 -6.69
C ALA A 63 -9.08 -5.46 -5.40
N PRO A 64 -8.64 -6.36 -4.50
CA PRO A 64 -9.46 -6.79 -3.37
C PRO A 64 -9.51 -5.78 -2.21
N ARG A 65 -8.62 -4.77 -2.21
CA ARG A 65 -8.47 -3.80 -1.12
C ARG A 65 -7.67 -2.57 -1.55
N GLY A 66 -7.65 -1.56 -0.69
CA GLY A 66 -6.84 -0.35 -0.82
C GLY A 66 -5.32 -0.54 -0.74
N MET A 67 -4.58 0.46 -1.22
CA MET A 67 -3.11 0.51 -1.11
C MET A 67 -2.68 1.17 0.22
N PRO A 68 -1.83 0.52 1.03
CA PRO A 68 -1.49 0.99 2.37
C PRO A 68 -0.81 2.36 2.36
N GLN A 69 -1.30 3.24 3.23
CA GLN A 69 -0.69 4.54 3.48
C GLN A 69 0.68 4.37 4.14
N ILE A 70 1.58 5.29 3.83
CA ILE A 70 2.84 5.48 4.54
C ILE A 70 2.65 6.76 5.37
N PRO A 71 2.68 6.70 6.72
CA PRO A 71 2.72 7.91 7.53
C PRO A 71 3.97 8.73 7.18
N ILE A 72 3.85 10.05 7.16
CA ILE A 72 4.94 10.95 6.75
C ILE A 72 5.20 12.04 7.78
N GLU A 73 6.39 12.61 7.69
CA GLU A 73 6.77 13.85 8.36
C GLU A 73 7.52 14.73 7.37
N ILE A 74 7.44 16.04 7.57
CA ILE A 74 8.21 17.03 6.82
C ILE A 74 9.22 17.66 7.77
N ASP A 75 10.49 17.68 7.38
CA ASP A 75 11.53 18.31 8.21
C ASP A 75 11.54 19.84 8.09
N ASP A 76 12.44 20.48 8.84
CA ASP A 76 12.57 21.93 8.90
C ASP A 76 13.07 22.57 7.59
N GLU A 77 13.68 21.79 6.72
CA GLU A 77 14.09 22.18 5.36
C GLU A 77 12.99 21.90 4.31
N GLY A 78 11.88 21.26 4.71
CA GLY A 78 10.76 20.92 3.85
C GLY A 78 10.88 19.56 3.16
N TYR A 79 11.88 18.75 3.46
CA TYR A 79 12.02 17.42 2.84
C TYR A 79 11.04 16.42 3.45
N ILE A 80 10.45 15.60 2.59
CA ILE A 80 9.41 14.63 2.96
C ILE A 80 10.07 13.30 3.31
N ARG A 81 9.77 12.76 4.50
CA ARG A 81 10.21 11.43 4.94
C ARG A 81 9.04 10.53 5.29
N GLY A 82 9.13 9.26 4.91
CA GLY A 82 8.21 8.23 5.39
C GLY A 82 8.61 7.78 6.79
N VAL A 83 7.67 7.69 7.71
CA VAL A 83 7.94 7.21 9.07
C VAL A 83 8.14 5.70 9.00
N TRP A 84 9.27 5.21 9.51
CA TRP A 84 9.49 3.78 9.73
C TRP A 84 9.13 3.44 11.19
N PRO A 85 8.40 2.34 11.46
CA PRO A 85 8.04 1.99 12.84
C PRO A 85 9.27 1.63 13.69
N GLU A 86 9.07 1.60 15.00
CA GLU A 86 10.14 1.25 15.96
C GLU A 86 10.55 -0.22 15.83
N VAL A 87 11.85 -0.48 15.77
CA VAL A 87 12.39 -1.84 15.70
C VAL A 87 12.41 -2.45 17.09
N GLN A 88 11.74 -3.59 17.24
CA GLN A 88 11.69 -4.35 18.48
C GLN A 88 11.92 -5.85 18.26
N THR A 89 12.58 -6.49 19.22
CA THR A 89 12.72 -7.94 19.27
C THR A 89 11.48 -8.55 19.93
N VAL A 90 10.80 -9.45 19.22
CA VAL A 90 9.63 -10.18 19.71
C VAL A 90 9.83 -11.69 19.63
N THR A 91 9.21 -12.44 20.53
CA THR A 91 9.22 -13.91 20.45
C THR A 91 8.03 -14.40 19.61
N GLN A 92 8.29 -14.85 18.38
CA GLN A 92 7.30 -15.47 17.50
C GLN A 92 7.57 -16.97 17.40
N ASN A 93 6.58 -17.81 17.73
CA ASN A 93 6.71 -19.28 17.69
C ASN A 93 7.93 -19.84 18.48
N GLY A 94 8.33 -19.16 19.56
CA GLY A 94 9.48 -19.57 20.39
C GLY A 94 10.85 -19.17 19.83
N VAL A 95 10.89 -18.33 18.79
CA VAL A 95 12.11 -17.75 18.21
C VAL A 95 12.07 -16.24 18.36
N GLU A 96 13.19 -15.62 18.75
CA GLU A 96 13.33 -14.17 18.76
C GLU A 96 13.52 -13.66 17.33
N VAL A 97 12.67 -12.71 16.93
CA VAL A 97 12.69 -12.07 15.61
C VAL A 97 12.58 -10.55 15.77
N GLU A 98 13.26 -9.80 14.92
CA GLU A 98 13.09 -8.34 14.86
C GLU A 98 11.93 -7.97 13.94
N LEU A 99 11.06 -7.09 14.44
CA LEU A 99 9.95 -6.50 13.70
C LEU A 99 9.93 -4.99 13.92
N ALA A 100 9.64 -4.22 12.87
CA ALA A 100 9.29 -2.81 13.01
C ALA A 100 7.80 -2.66 13.31
N ILE A 101 7.46 -2.27 14.54
CA ILE A 101 6.10 -2.09 15.04
C ILE A 101 6.06 -0.92 16.02
N THR A 102 5.17 0.03 15.79
CA THR A 102 4.79 1.08 16.74
C THR A 102 3.35 0.83 17.18
N GLU A 103 3.18 0.50 18.45
CA GLU A 103 1.86 0.43 19.09
C GLU A 103 1.33 1.84 19.34
N ASP A 104 0.03 2.04 19.16
CA ASP A 104 -0.64 3.32 19.44
C ASP A 104 0.05 4.52 18.75
N TYR A 105 0.21 4.43 17.42
CA TYR A 105 0.92 5.42 16.61
C TYR A 105 0.37 6.82 16.88
N GLN A 106 1.20 7.69 17.46
CA GLN A 106 0.85 9.06 17.89
C GLN A 106 -0.47 9.18 18.70
N GLY A 107 -0.84 8.15 19.46
CA GLY A 107 -2.05 8.18 20.30
C GLY A 107 -3.36 7.85 19.56
N THR A 108 -3.29 7.44 18.30
CA THR A 108 -4.47 7.14 17.46
C THR A 108 -5.14 5.80 17.78
N GLY A 109 -4.57 4.99 18.67
CA GLY A 109 -4.96 3.61 18.94
C GLY A 109 -4.59 2.63 17.82
N VAL A 110 -3.94 3.08 16.75
CA VAL A 110 -3.58 2.26 15.58
C VAL A 110 -2.19 1.67 15.75
N THR A 111 -2.06 0.35 15.58
CA THR A 111 -0.75 -0.30 15.46
C THR A 111 -0.22 -0.13 14.05
N TYR A 112 0.87 0.64 13.91
CA TYR A 112 1.58 0.81 12.65
C TYR A 112 2.77 -0.15 12.57
N SER A 113 2.83 -0.99 11.54
CA SER A 113 3.91 -1.97 11.40
C SER A 113 4.38 -2.12 9.95
N GLN A 114 5.59 -2.66 9.78
CA GLN A 114 6.09 -3.03 8.46
C GLN A 114 5.21 -4.04 7.71
N ASP A 115 4.38 -4.81 8.42
CA ASP A 115 3.48 -5.79 7.81
C ASP A 115 2.48 -5.14 6.86
N TRP A 116 2.19 -3.83 7.05
CA TRP A 116 1.36 -3.04 6.15
C TRP A 116 1.89 -3.10 4.71
N PHE A 117 3.20 -3.24 4.52
CA PHE A 117 3.85 -3.24 3.21
C PHE A 117 4.22 -4.64 2.70
N GLN A 118 3.93 -5.68 3.48
CA GLN A 118 4.33 -7.06 3.17
C GLN A 118 3.34 -7.76 2.21
N TYR A 119 3.34 -7.32 0.96
CA TYR A 119 2.61 -7.98 -0.12
C TYR A 119 3.30 -7.75 -1.47
N CYS A 120 2.87 -8.47 -2.50
CA CYS A 120 3.33 -8.22 -3.88
C CYS A 120 4.85 -8.33 -4.11
N GLY A 121 5.55 -9.12 -3.29
CA GLY A 121 7.00 -9.30 -3.38
C GLY A 121 7.80 -8.33 -2.51
N VAL A 122 7.17 -7.25 -2.04
CA VAL A 122 7.83 -6.22 -1.21
C VAL A 122 8.34 -6.82 0.11
N GLN A 123 7.69 -7.86 0.64
CA GLN A 123 8.16 -8.59 1.82
C GLN A 123 9.55 -9.22 1.68
N SER A 124 10.07 -9.34 0.45
CA SER A 124 11.39 -9.89 0.16
C SER A 124 12.44 -8.80 -0.10
N TYR A 125 12.05 -7.53 -0.12
CA TYR A 125 12.99 -6.43 -0.38
C TYR A 125 13.82 -6.15 0.86
N GLU A 126 15.13 -5.95 0.67
CA GLU A 126 16.07 -5.60 1.75
C GLU A 126 15.60 -4.36 2.52
N ALA A 127 15.08 -3.38 1.78
CA ALA A 127 14.45 -2.15 2.26
C ALA A 127 13.40 -2.34 3.36
N LEU A 128 12.72 -3.49 3.38
CA LEU A 128 11.67 -3.82 4.36
C LEU A 128 12.20 -4.57 5.58
N SER A 129 13.51 -4.86 5.62
CA SER A 129 14.13 -5.38 6.83
C SER A 129 14.12 -4.33 7.94
N PRO A 130 13.74 -4.68 9.19
CA PRO A 130 13.85 -3.77 10.33
C PRO A 130 15.27 -3.23 10.51
N SER A 131 16.28 -4.07 10.25
CA SER A 131 17.70 -3.73 10.35
C SER A 131 18.25 -2.97 9.14
N PHE A 132 17.43 -2.66 8.13
CA PHE A 132 17.88 -1.91 6.97
C PHE A 132 18.04 -0.43 7.33
N GLU A 133 19.27 0.06 7.21
CA GLU A 133 19.64 1.44 7.46
C GLU A 133 19.18 2.33 6.30
N SER A 134 18.30 3.29 6.59
CA SER A 134 17.83 4.27 5.62
C SER A 134 17.57 5.61 6.29
N ASP A 135 17.82 6.69 5.57
CA ASP A 135 17.44 8.04 5.98
C ASP A 135 15.93 8.31 5.83
N ASN A 136 15.17 7.35 5.29
CA ASN A 136 13.72 7.35 5.12
C ASN A 136 13.14 8.51 4.30
N TYR A 137 13.98 9.35 3.70
CA TYR A 137 13.53 10.41 2.80
C TYR A 137 12.94 9.82 1.53
N PHE A 138 11.83 10.40 1.08
CA PHE A 138 11.28 10.07 -0.23
C PHE A 138 12.16 10.67 -1.31
N ARG A 139 12.43 9.85 -2.32
CA ARG A 139 13.29 10.24 -3.44
C ARG A 139 12.54 10.12 -4.75
N SER A 140 12.63 11.15 -5.58
CA SER A 140 12.08 11.15 -6.92
C SER A 140 12.59 9.93 -7.68
N ASP A 141 11.70 9.26 -8.40
CA ASP A 141 12.11 8.35 -9.46
C ASP A 141 12.37 9.17 -10.74
N ASN A 142 12.28 8.56 -11.92
CA ASN A 142 12.44 9.27 -13.18
C ASN A 142 11.34 10.33 -13.44
N GLY A 143 10.32 10.40 -12.58
CA GLY A 143 9.21 11.34 -12.69
C GLY A 143 8.15 10.87 -13.66
N ALA A 144 6.90 10.73 -13.18
CA ALA A 144 5.75 10.43 -14.03
C ALA A 144 4.98 11.69 -14.49
N TYR A 145 5.41 12.87 -14.04
CA TYR A 145 4.78 14.15 -14.32
C TYR A 145 5.81 15.16 -14.84
N ASP A 146 5.40 16.00 -15.79
CA ASP A 146 6.28 16.98 -16.43
C ASP A 146 7.01 17.85 -15.40
N TRP A 147 6.26 18.46 -14.47
CA TRP A 147 6.81 19.30 -13.40
C TRP A 147 7.89 18.59 -12.58
N GLN A 148 7.66 17.30 -12.26
CA GLN A 148 8.57 16.51 -11.45
C GLN A 148 9.87 16.23 -12.20
N SER A 149 9.77 15.85 -13.48
CA SER A 149 10.92 15.55 -14.33
C SER A 149 11.75 16.79 -14.70
N GLU A 150 11.14 17.98 -14.66
CA GLU A 150 11.82 19.25 -14.86
C GLU A 150 12.54 19.74 -13.59
N THR A 151 12.03 19.35 -12.42
CA THR A 151 12.53 19.78 -11.10
C THR A 151 13.61 18.84 -10.55
N TYR A 152 13.44 17.52 -10.73
CA TYR A 152 14.26 16.51 -10.08
C TYR A 152 14.96 15.57 -11.05
N SER A 153 16.16 15.14 -10.67
CA SER A 153 16.78 13.92 -11.14
C SER A 153 16.36 12.73 -10.29
N ALA A 154 16.41 11.52 -10.85
CA ALA A 154 16.15 10.31 -10.08
C ALA A 154 17.12 10.18 -8.89
N GLY A 155 16.57 9.95 -7.70
CA GLY A 155 17.32 9.87 -6.44
C GLY A 155 17.32 11.17 -5.62
N ASP A 156 16.91 12.31 -6.20
CA ASP A 156 16.77 13.58 -5.48
C ASP A 156 15.66 13.47 -4.43
N ARG A 157 15.86 14.10 -3.27
CA ARG A 157 14.86 14.11 -2.20
C ARG A 157 13.68 15.00 -2.59
N LEU A 158 12.46 14.51 -2.37
CA LEU A 158 11.24 15.31 -2.57
C LEU A 158 11.11 16.36 -1.46
N ASN A 159 10.83 17.60 -1.85
CA ASN A 159 10.61 18.73 -0.95
C ASN A 159 9.19 19.28 -1.13
N VAL A 160 8.51 19.57 -0.02
CA VAL A 160 7.10 20.03 -0.02
C VAL A 160 6.91 21.36 -0.75
N ASN A 161 7.95 22.21 -0.78
CA ASN A 161 7.91 23.51 -1.45
C ASN A 161 7.85 23.38 -2.99
N ASP A 162 8.15 22.21 -3.55
CA ASP A 162 7.98 21.98 -4.99
C ASP A 162 6.52 21.58 -5.34
N PHE A 163 5.66 21.42 -4.33
CA PHE A 163 4.23 21.11 -4.47
C PHE A 163 3.33 22.34 -4.32
N ASP A 164 3.86 23.55 -4.47
CA ASP A 164 3.16 24.80 -4.16
C ASP A 164 1.95 25.10 -5.06
N GLU A 165 1.87 24.44 -6.21
CA GLU A 165 0.77 24.64 -7.16
C GLU A 165 -0.43 23.71 -6.88
N TYR A 166 -0.42 22.90 -5.81
CA TYR A 166 -1.41 21.85 -5.53
C TYR A 166 -2.89 22.27 -5.60
N GLU A 167 -3.22 23.52 -5.25
CA GLU A 167 -4.58 24.07 -5.32
C GLU A 167 -5.08 24.33 -6.75
N SER A 168 -4.16 24.41 -7.72
CA SER A 168 -4.46 24.73 -9.12
C SER A 168 -3.92 23.72 -10.12
N TRP A 169 -3.02 22.83 -9.68
CA TRP A 169 -2.31 21.88 -10.52
C TRP A 169 -3.26 21.04 -11.36
N GLY A 170 -2.89 20.82 -12.62
CA GLY A 170 -3.61 19.94 -13.51
C GLY A 170 -2.80 19.61 -14.75
N ASN A 171 -3.02 18.41 -15.29
CA ASN A 171 -2.34 17.90 -16.48
C ASN A 171 -3.31 17.51 -17.61
N GLY A 172 -4.55 18.01 -17.54
CA GLY A 172 -5.62 17.68 -18.50
C GLY A 172 -6.33 16.35 -18.25
N ILE A 173 -6.03 15.65 -17.15
CA ILE A 173 -6.73 14.44 -16.72
C ILE A 173 -7.53 14.74 -15.45
N GLY A 174 -8.84 14.50 -15.50
CA GLY A 174 -9.75 14.82 -14.40
C GLY A 174 -9.86 16.31 -14.12
N GLN A 175 -10.20 16.65 -12.88
CA GLN A 175 -10.36 18.01 -12.39
C GLN A 175 -9.01 18.62 -11.97
N SER A 176 -8.73 19.86 -12.37
CA SER A 176 -7.59 20.60 -11.84
C SER A 176 -7.81 21.00 -10.37
N GLY A 177 -6.73 21.23 -9.63
CA GLY A 177 -6.77 21.72 -8.26
C GLY A 177 -7.16 20.67 -7.20
N LEU A 178 -7.20 19.39 -7.56
CA LEU A 178 -7.41 18.31 -6.58
C LEU A 178 -6.13 17.93 -5.83
N GLY A 179 -4.98 18.46 -6.23
CA GLY A 179 -3.69 18.17 -5.62
C GLY A 179 -2.60 17.87 -6.62
N GLN A 180 -1.36 18.16 -6.24
CA GLN A 180 -0.16 17.98 -7.05
C GLN A 180 0.53 16.66 -6.65
N PRO A 181 0.77 15.73 -7.60
CA PRO A 181 1.34 14.43 -7.32
C PRO A 181 2.82 14.31 -7.71
N ALA A 182 3.57 13.48 -7.00
CA ALA A 182 4.90 12.99 -7.40
C ALA A 182 5.01 11.47 -7.22
N THR A 183 5.80 10.82 -8.06
CA THR A 183 6.20 9.41 -7.89
C THR A 183 7.59 9.31 -7.27
N GLY A 184 7.89 8.21 -6.61
CA GLY A 184 9.21 8.07 -6.00
C GLY A 184 9.51 6.70 -5.45
N THR A 185 10.58 6.64 -4.68
CA THR A 185 11.02 5.47 -3.93
C THR A 185 11.20 5.80 -2.46
N TRP A 186 11.07 4.78 -1.62
CA TRP A 186 11.29 4.87 -0.18
C TRP A 186 12.20 3.74 0.30
N ARG A 187 13.15 4.03 1.18
CA ARG A 187 14.09 3.03 1.74
C ARG A 187 14.80 2.19 0.68
N SER A 188 15.05 2.74 -0.51
CA SER A 188 15.50 1.98 -1.68
C SER A 188 16.92 2.34 -2.13
N GLN A 189 17.72 2.93 -1.24
CA GLN A 189 19.07 3.36 -1.53
C GLN A 189 20.00 2.19 -1.28
N ASP A 190 20.97 1.97 -2.17
CA ASP A 190 21.96 0.88 -2.02
C ASP A 190 21.36 -0.55 -1.99
N THR A 191 20.17 -0.74 -2.58
CA THR A 191 19.50 -2.04 -2.78
C THR A 191 19.10 -2.21 -4.25
N GLU A 192 18.99 -3.46 -4.72
CA GLU A 192 18.52 -3.78 -6.08
C GLU A 192 17.03 -3.54 -6.25
N ASP A 193 16.24 -3.90 -5.24
CA ASP A 193 14.78 -3.73 -5.25
C ASP A 193 14.37 -2.36 -4.74
N THR A 194 13.33 -1.81 -5.37
CA THR A 194 12.77 -0.49 -5.04
C THR A 194 11.36 -0.61 -4.50
N ILE A 195 11.06 0.10 -3.41
CA ILE A 195 9.71 0.29 -2.87
C ILE A 195 9.12 1.52 -3.57
N PRO A 196 8.22 1.36 -4.56
CA PRO A 196 7.64 2.49 -5.26
C PRO A 196 6.59 3.16 -4.39
N ILE A 197 6.56 4.48 -4.41
CA ILE A 197 5.58 5.29 -3.68
C ILE A 197 4.93 6.30 -4.62
N GLN A 198 3.78 6.78 -4.19
CA GLN A 198 3.16 7.98 -4.73
C GLN A 198 2.93 8.94 -3.57
N VAL A 199 3.24 10.21 -3.81
CA VAL A 199 3.02 11.33 -2.90
C VAL A 199 2.00 12.27 -3.56
N LEU A 200 1.11 12.83 -2.76
CA LEU A 200 0.11 13.82 -3.18
C LEU A 200 -0.01 14.90 -2.11
N ARG A 201 0.11 16.17 -2.51
CA ARG A 201 -0.29 17.31 -1.67
C ARG A 201 -1.67 17.80 -2.11
N SER A 202 -2.61 17.99 -1.18
CA SER A 202 -3.97 18.41 -1.50
C SER A 202 -4.68 19.08 -0.31
N THR A 203 -5.46 20.13 -0.59
CA THR A 203 -6.36 20.76 0.40
C THR A 203 -7.39 19.78 0.96
N ARG A 204 -7.81 18.77 0.18
CA ARG A 204 -8.73 17.74 0.66
C ARG A 204 -8.14 16.89 1.79
N ILE A 205 -6.82 16.70 1.80
CA ILE A 205 -6.14 15.98 2.88
C ILE A 205 -6.07 16.86 4.12
N GLU A 206 -5.79 18.15 3.98
CA GLU A 206 -5.83 19.12 5.08
C GLU A 206 -7.23 19.20 5.72
N GLU A 207 -8.28 19.19 4.90
CA GLU A 207 -9.68 19.18 5.36
C GLU A 207 -10.02 17.85 6.05
N ALA A 208 -9.69 16.72 5.43
CA ALA A 208 -9.99 15.40 6.00
C ALA A 208 -9.26 15.16 7.33
N ALA A 209 -8.04 15.67 7.49
CA ALA A 209 -7.26 15.55 8.73
C ALA A 209 -7.87 16.32 9.91
N GLN A 210 -8.73 17.33 9.69
CA GLN A 210 -9.38 18.07 10.78
C GLN A 210 -10.35 17.20 11.59
N ASP A 211 -10.99 16.23 10.93
CA ASP A 211 -12.03 15.38 11.51
C ASP A 211 -11.63 13.90 11.59
N ASN A 212 -10.38 13.56 11.24
CA ASN A 212 -9.86 12.19 11.23
C ASN A 212 -8.52 12.11 11.97
N GLU A 213 -8.55 11.47 13.14
CA GLU A 213 -7.40 11.33 14.04
C GLU A 213 -6.20 10.61 13.38
N TRP A 214 -6.46 9.58 12.58
CA TRP A 214 -5.40 8.89 11.85
C TRP A 214 -4.73 9.80 10.81
N LEU A 215 -5.51 10.52 10.02
CA LEU A 215 -4.98 11.46 9.02
C LEU A 215 -4.20 12.61 9.69
N ALA A 216 -4.72 13.16 10.79
CA ALA A 216 -4.02 14.19 11.56
C ALA A 216 -2.64 13.75 12.05
N ALA A 217 -2.50 12.47 12.41
CA ALA A 217 -1.25 11.90 12.89
C ALA A 217 -0.29 11.44 11.77
N SER A 218 -0.82 11.05 10.61
CA SER A 218 -0.06 10.34 9.56
C SER A 218 0.23 11.19 8.31
N THR A 219 -0.28 12.43 8.28
CA THR A 219 -0.06 13.40 7.19
C THR A 219 0.46 14.72 7.75
N ASP A 220 1.12 15.51 6.90
CA ASP A 220 1.65 16.82 7.27
C ASP A 220 1.54 17.78 6.07
N GLN A 221 1.16 19.04 6.32
CA GLN A 221 0.99 20.09 5.31
C GLN A 221 0.17 19.65 4.07
N GLY A 222 -0.87 18.83 4.29
CA GLY A 222 -1.73 18.30 3.23
C GLY A 222 -1.08 17.21 2.37
N VAL A 223 0.10 16.71 2.77
CA VAL A 223 0.84 15.65 2.07
C VAL A 223 0.42 14.28 2.59
N ILE A 224 0.00 13.42 1.67
CA ILE A 224 -0.22 11.99 1.91
C ILE A 224 0.68 11.17 0.98
N ALA A 225 1.09 9.98 1.44
CA ALA A 225 1.82 9.02 0.63
C ALA A 225 1.33 7.59 0.86
N TRP A 226 1.55 6.72 -0.13
CA TRP A 226 1.21 5.30 -0.04
C TRP A 226 2.19 4.43 -0.83
N LEU A 227 2.23 3.15 -0.47
CA LEU A 227 2.94 2.13 -1.25
C LEU A 227 2.25 1.94 -2.60
N ASN A 228 2.92 2.31 -3.69
CA ASN A 228 2.34 2.33 -5.02
C ASN A 228 2.41 0.97 -5.72
N LYS A 229 1.85 -0.06 -5.07
CA LYS A 229 1.70 -1.43 -5.60
C LYS A 229 0.23 -1.81 -5.58
N CYS A 230 -0.36 -1.97 -6.75
CA CYS A 230 -1.74 -2.43 -6.92
C CYS A 230 -1.94 -3.78 -6.22
N THR A 231 -3.00 -3.89 -5.44
CA THR A 231 -3.26 -5.06 -4.59
C THR A 231 -3.85 -6.27 -5.33
N HIS A 232 -4.10 -6.12 -6.63
CA HIS A 232 -4.54 -7.21 -7.51
C HIS A 232 -3.37 -8.10 -7.96
N PHE A 233 -2.57 -7.60 -8.91
CA PHE A 233 -1.40 -8.28 -9.47
C PHE A 233 -0.19 -7.34 -9.57
N CYS A 234 0.00 -6.49 -8.56
CA CYS A 234 1.28 -5.88 -8.23
C CYS A 234 1.87 -4.88 -9.23
N CYS A 235 1.11 -4.49 -10.26
CA CYS A 235 1.46 -3.34 -11.11
C CYS A 235 1.59 -2.06 -10.28
N VAL A 236 2.36 -1.09 -10.78
CA VAL A 236 2.46 0.25 -10.21
C VAL A 236 1.42 1.14 -10.91
N PRO A 237 0.33 1.55 -10.23
CA PRO A 237 -0.66 2.45 -10.81
C PRO A 237 -0.20 3.92 -10.72
N GLY A 238 -0.99 4.84 -11.28
CA GLY A 238 -0.65 6.26 -11.26
C GLY A 238 -1.85 7.15 -11.00
N TYR A 239 -1.69 8.16 -10.14
CA TYR A 239 -2.69 9.21 -9.94
C TYR A 239 -2.67 10.16 -11.14
N LYS A 240 -3.79 10.28 -11.86
CA LYS A 240 -3.90 11.17 -13.04
C LYS A 240 -2.82 10.96 -14.12
N GLN A 241 -2.31 9.73 -14.29
CA GLN A 241 -1.26 9.45 -15.28
C GLN A 241 -1.79 8.95 -16.63
N ALA A 242 -3.10 8.67 -16.74
CA ALA A 242 -3.66 8.18 -17.98
C ALA A 242 -5.09 8.66 -18.24
N ALA A 243 -5.29 9.35 -19.36
CA ALA A 243 -6.60 9.85 -19.78
C ALA A 243 -7.64 8.73 -20.00
N SER A 244 -7.21 7.50 -20.31
CA SER A 244 -8.10 6.35 -20.48
C SER A 244 -8.85 5.96 -19.21
N SER A 245 -8.36 6.38 -18.04
CA SER A 245 -8.99 6.16 -16.72
C SER A 245 -10.44 6.68 -16.66
N ALA A 246 -10.77 7.74 -17.42
CA ALA A 246 -12.12 8.30 -17.49
C ALA A 246 -13.18 7.28 -17.93
N THR A 247 -12.80 6.28 -18.72
CA THR A 247 -13.71 5.20 -19.15
C THR A 247 -14.19 4.34 -17.97
N PHE A 248 -13.47 4.39 -16.86
CA PHE A 248 -13.70 3.61 -15.65
C PHE A 248 -13.98 4.49 -14.43
N GLY A 249 -14.22 5.80 -14.63
CA GLY A 249 -14.44 6.77 -13.54
C GLY A 249 -13.21 7.02 -12.67
N GLY A 250 -12.01 6.79 -13.20
CA GLY A 250 -10.74 6.90 -12.47
C GLY A 250 -9.92 8.15 -12.80
N GLU A 251 -10.48 9.12 -13.52
CA GLU A 251 -9.77 10.33 -13.96
C GLU A 251 -9.32 11.24 -12.81
N ASP A 252 -9.99 11.16 -11.66
CA ASP A 252 -9.63 11.87 -10.44
C ASP A 252 -8.97 10.96 -9.38
N GLY A 253 -8.64 9.71 -9.76
CA GLY A 253 -8.11 8.71 -8.85
C GLY A 253 -6.75 8.14 -9.28
N VAL A 254 -6.33 7.12 -8.54
CA VAL A 254 -5.17 6.30 -8.86
C VAL A 254 -5.62 5.14 -9.72
N TYR A 255 -5.16 5.09 -10.97
CA TYR A 255 -5.66 4.12 -11.94
C TYR A 255 -4.60 3.09 -12.32
N CYS A 256 -4.98 1.81 -12.22
CA CYS A 256 -4.15 0.67 -12.62
C CYS A 256 -4.59 0.11 -13.98
N GLN A 257 -3.83 0.40 -15.03
CA GLN A 257 -4.14 -0.04 -16.41
C GLN A 257 -4.20 -1.55 -16.59
N CYS A 258 -3.44 -2.32 -15.79
CA CYS A 258 -3.29 -3.76 -15.98
C CYS A 258 -4.64 -4.50 -15.98
N HIS A 259 -5.51 -4.15 -15.03
CA HIS A 259 -6.82 -4.78 -14.87
C HIS A 259 -7.91 -3.78 -14.45
N GLN A 260 -7.67 -2.49 -14.69
CA GLN A 260 -8.66 -1.41 -14.55
C GLN A 260 -9.12 -1.17 -13.10
N SER A 261 -8.24 -1.37 -12.12
CA SER A 261 -8.54 -0.99 -10.73
C SER A 261 -8.42 0.51 -10.53
N VAL A 262 -9.35 1.08 -9.76
CA VAL A 262 -9.38 2.51 -9.39
C VAL A 262 -9.31 2.62 -7.87
N TYR A 263 -8.51 3.56 -7.39
CA TYR A 263 -8.43 3.91 -5.99
C TYR A 263 -8.67 5.41 -5.80
N ASP A 264 -9.39 5.76 -4.75
CA ASP A 264 -9.61 7.15 -4.34
C ASP A 264 -8.57 7.54 -3.28
N PRO A 265 -7.61 8.44 -3.60
CA PRO A 265 -6.59 8.87 -2.65
C PRO A 265 -7.12 9.79 -1.54
N PHE A 266 -8.36 10.28 -1.64
CA PHE A 266 -8.99 11.18 -0.68
C PHE A 266 -9.91 10.44 0.32
N SER A 267 -10.17 9.15 0.08
CA SER A 267 -10.90 8.28 1.00
C SER A 267 -9.94 7.29 1.63
N ILE A 268 -9.64 7.47 2.92
CA ILE A 268 -8.75 6.57 3.66
C ILE A 268 -9.58 5.66 4.54
N VAL A 269 -9.42 4.35 4.33
CA VAL A 269 -10.21 3.30 4.98
C VAL A 269 -9.31 2.26 5.62
N GLU A 270 -9.80 1.62 6.67
CA GLU A 270 -9.16 0.43 7.22
C GLU A 270 -9.36 -0.77 6.28
N THR A 271 -8.28 -1.48 6.00
CA THR A 271 -8.30 -2.74 5.26
C THR A 271 -7.67 -3.85 6.09
N LEU A 272 -8.29 -5.03 6.04
CA LEU A 272 -7.74 -6.26 6.59
C LEU A 272 -7.17 -7.13 5.47
N PHE A 273 -5.93 -7.58 5.59
CA PHE A 273 -5.33 -8.54 4.68
C PHE A 273 -4.35 -9.46 5.39
N THR A 274 -3.95 -10.55 4.72
CA THR A 274 -2.86 -11.39 5.20
C THR A 274 -1.55 -10.88 4.61
N ALA A 275 -0.73 -10.24 5.45
CA ALA A 275 0.64 -9.90 5.12
C ALA A 275 1.47 -11.18 4.91
N LEU A 276 2.30 -11.19 3.88
CA LEU A 276 3.21 -12.30 3.61
C LEU A 276 4.40 -12.22 4.58
N PRO A 277 4.85 -13.31 5.19
CA PRO A 277 6.03 -13.25 6.04
C PRO A 277 7.27 -12.92 5.20
N ARG A 278 8.24 -12.24 5.80
CA ARG A 278 9.53 -12.02 5.18
C ARG A 278 10.31 -13.35 5.17
N PRO A 279 10.98 -13.72 4.05
CA PRO A 279 11.81 -14.92 4.02
C PRO A 279 12.81 -14.93 5.17
N SER A 280 13.00 -16.09 5.80
CA SER A 280 14.16 -16.28 6.69
C SER A 280 15.44 -16.31 5.85
N GLU A 281 16.54 -15.80 6.40
CA GLU A 281 17.88 -16.08 5.87
C GLU A 281 18.17 -17.59 5.78
#